data_AF-A0A969Z710-F1
#
_entry.id   AF-A0A969Z710-F1
#
_cell.length_a   1.000
_cell.length_b   1.000
_cell.length_c   1.000
_cell.angle_alpha   90.00
_cell.angle_beta   90.00
_cell.angle_gamma   90.00
#
_symmetry.space_group_name_H-M   'P 1'
#
loop_
_entity.id
_entity.type
_entity.pdbx_description
1 polymer ?
#
loop_
_entity_poly.entity_id
_entity_poly.type
_entity_poly.pdbx_seq_one_letter_code
_entity_poly.pdbx_strand_id
1 'polypeptide(L)'
;LKGAEQEFHLKNRFDKLPHAEFYKDNPWFRVYLVQGFFDATKLVNLDYGLRLERVKRAVLYGYENHRDSYGFMPEDWSGRVPNEGAGGFSAIHRTLFVVGNIEIMAILDQYEAYIRGESK
;
A
#
# COMPACT_ATOMS: atom_id res chain seq x y z
N LEU A 1 3.48 -32.63 6.89
CA LEU A 1 2.19 -32.09 7.41
C LEU A 1 2.26 -30.61 7.78
N LYS A 2 3.39 -30.07 8.30
CA LYS A 2 3.52 -28.63 8.64
C LYS A 2 3.39 -27.62 7.48
N GLY A 3 3.69 -28.01 6.24
CA GLY A 3 3.62 -27.10 5.07
C GLY A 3 2.20 -26.78 4.60
N ALA A 4 1.28 -27.75 4.67
CA ALA A 4 -0.09 -27.58 4.19
C ALA A 4 -0.94 -26.69 5.13
N GLU A 5 -0.71 -26.75 6.44
CA GLU A 5 -1.38 -25.86 7.41
C GLU A 5 -0.90 -24.41 7.27
N GLN A 6 0.39 -24.19 7.00
CA GLN A 6 0.93 -22.84 6.77
C GLN A 6 0.34 -22.21 5.51
N GLU A 7 0.21 -22.99 4.43
CA GLU A 7 -0.39 -22.54 3.16
C GLU A 7 -1.90 -22.26 3.29
N PHE A 8 -2.62 -23.05 4.09
CA PHE A 8 -4.04 -22.87 4.36
C PHE A 8 -4.33 -21.65 5.25
N HIS A 9 -3.48 -21.38 6.25
CA HIS A 9 -3.57 -20.17 7.08
C HIS A 9 -3.15 -18.89 6.35
N LEU A 10 -2.31 -19.01 5.33
CA LEU A 10 -1.94 -17.90 4.44
C LEU A 10 -3.11 -17.58 3.48
N LYS A 11 -3.68 -18.58 2.79
CA LYS A 11 -4.84 -18.39 1.89
C LYS A 11 -6.02 -17.67 2.57
N ASN A 12 -6.40 -18.08 3.78
CA ASN A 12 -7.52 -17.49 4.50
C ASN A 12 -7.27 -16.05 5.03
N ARG A 13 -6.02 -15.56 5.08
CA ARG A 13 -5.72 -14.17 5.46
C ARG A 13 -5.76 -13.22 4.27
N PHE A 14 -5.36 -13.67 3.08
CA PHE A 14 -5.36 -12.85 1.87
C PHE A 14 -6.76 -12.64 1.28
N ASP A 15 -7.72 -13.51 1.58
CA ASP A 15 -9.13 -13.36 1.19
C ASP A 15 -9.85 -12.22 1.95
N LYS A 16 -9.24 -11.68 3.03
CA LYS A 16 -9.82 -10.60 3.83
C LYS A 16 -9.47 -9.18 3.35
N LEU A 17 -8.67 -9.04 2.29
CA LEU A 17 -8.42 -7.75 1.63
C LEU A 17 -8.82 -7.82 0.14
N PRO A 18 -10.11 -8.01 -0.21
CA PRO A 18 -10.51 -8.29 -1.60
C PRO A 18 -10.32 -7.10 -2.57
N HIS A 19 -9.90 -5.92 -2.11
CA HIS A 19 -9.91 -4.69 -2.92
C HIS A 19 -8.74 -3.72 -2.64
N ALA A 20 -7.66 -4.21 -2.01
CA ALA A 20 -6.52 -3.37 -1.62
C ALA A 20 -5.42 -3.29 -2.69
N GLU A 21 -5.37 -4.24 -3.62
CA GLU A 21 -4.45 -4.22 -4.77
C GLU A 21 -4.96 -3.25 -5.83
N PHE A 22 -4.73 -1.96 -5.61
CA PHE A 22 -4.75 -1.02 -6.71
C PHE A 22 -3.41 -1.17 -7.44
N TYR A 23 -3.38 -1.91 -8.55
CA TYR A 23 -2.23 -2.04 -9.46
C TYR A 23 -0.94 -2.62 -8.84
N LYS A 24 -0.69 -3.90 -9.10
CA LYS A 24 0.45 -4.66 -8.54
C LYS A 24 1.82 -4.37 -9.19
N ASP A 25 1.84 -3.85 -10.42
CA ASP A 25 3.05 -3.91 -11.27
C ASP A 25 3.96 -2.66 -11.22
N ASN A 26 3.50 -1.53 -10.66
CA ASN A 26 4.32 -0.32 -10.56
C ASN A 26 3.85 0.63 -9.43
N PRO A 27 4.67 0.91 -8.41
CA PRO A 27 4.27 1.80 -7.32
C PRO A 27 4.15 3.27 -7.73
N TRP A 28 4.81 3.73 -8.78
CA TRP A 28 4.58 5.08 -9.31
C TRP A 28 3.20 5.23 -9.96
N PHE A 29 2.69 4.18 -10.59
CA PHE A 29 1.30 4.19 -11.06
C PHE A 29 0.32 4.33 -9.89
N ARG A 30 0.61 3.63 -8.78
CA ARG A 30 -0.15 3.79 -7.53
C ARG A 30 -0.09 5.20 -6.97
N VAL A 31 1.09 5.84 -6.96
CA VAL A 31 1.23 7.25 -6.54
C VAL A 31 0.25 8.14 -7.30
N TYR A 32 0.28 8.09 -8.64
CA TYR A 32 -0.62 8.92 -9.46
C TYR A 32 -2.10 8.60 -9.25
N LEU A 33 -2.45 7.33 -9.06
CA LEU A 33 -3.82 6.94 -8.77
C LEU A 33 -4.30 7.45 -7.41
N VAL A 34 -3.48 7.31 -6.37
CA VAL A 34 -3.78 7.79 -5.01
C VAL A 34 -3.88 9.31 -5.01
N GLN A 35 -2.96 10.01 -5.69
CA GLN A 35 -3.03 11.46 -5.88
C GLN A 35 -4.33 11.86 -6.59
N GLY A 36 -4.71 11.17 -7.67
CA GLY A 36 -5.96 11.42 -8.39
C GLY A 36 -7.21 11.21 -7.52
N PHE A 37 -7.23 10.19 -6.66
CA PHE A 37 -8.32 10.01 -5.69
C PHE A 37 -8.36 11.15 -4.67
N PHE A 38 -7.22 11.64 -4.20
CA PHE A 38 -7.16 12.77 -3.28
C PHE A 38 -7.65 14.06 -3.93
N ASP A 39 -7.22 14.34 -5.15
CA ASP A 39 -7.69 15.51 -5.89
C ASP A 39 -9.20 15.44 -6.19
N ALA A 40 -9.72 14.27 -6.57
CA ALA A 40 -11.16 14.05 -6.73
C ALA A 40 -11.94 14.22 -5.43
N THR A 41 -11.36 13.82 -4.30
CA THR A 41 -11.97 14.02 -2.96
C THR A 41 -12.11 15.50 -2.63
N LYS A 42 -11.08 16.30 -2.94
CA LYS A 42 -11.08 17.76 -2.68
C LYS A 42 -11.98 18.54 -3.63
N LEU A 43 -12.02 18.16 -4.91
CA LEU A 43 -12.58 18.99 -5.97
C LEU A 43 -13.93 18.51 -6.52
N VAL A 44 -14.26 17.23 -6.34
CA VAL A 44 -15.43 16.62 -7.00
C VAL A 44 -16.43 16.11 -5.99
N ASN A 45 -16.05 15.13 -5.16
CA ASN A 45 -16.94 14.51 -4.17
C ASN A 45 -16.14 13.82 -3.06
N LEU A 46 -16.52 14.04 -1.80
CA LEU A 46 -15.95 13.37 -0.63
C LEU A 46 -16.03 11.83 -0.68
N ASP A 47 -16.99 11.26 -1.41
CA ASP A 47 -17.12 9.81 -1.57
C ASP A 47 -15.88 9.14 -2.20
N TYR A 48 -15.08 9.89 -2.96
CA TYR A 48 -13.80 9.39 -3.47
C TYR A 48 -12.80 9.08 -2.33
N GLY A 49 -12.96 9.71 -1.17
CA GLY A 49 -12.19 9.43 0.04
C GLY A 49 -12.35 8.00 0.54
N LEU A 50 -13.47 7.32 0.23
CA LEU A 50 -13.65 5.90 0.56
C LEU A 50 -12.59 5.00 -0.10
N ARG A 51 -12.04 5.42 -1.25
CA ARG A 51 -10.93 4.70 -1.91
C ARG A 51 -9.62 4.92 -1.16
N LEU A 52 -9.36 6.14 -0.70
CA LEU A 52 -8.19 6.47 0.11
C LEU A 52 -8.21 5.73 1.45
N GLU A 53 -9.37 5.60 2.09
CA GLU A 53 -9.53 4.80 3.30
C GLU A 53 -9.16 3.32 3.10
N ARG A 54 -9.49 2.75 1.94
CA ARG A 54 -9.11 1.37 1.61
C ARG A 54 -7.61 1.25 1.36
N VAL A 55 -7.02 2.21 0.66
CA VAL A 55 -5.57 2.28 0.43
C VAL A 55 -4.82 2.42 1.76
N LYS A 56 -5.28 3.30 2.66
CA LYS A 56 -4.72 3.48 4.00
C LYS A 56 -4.66 2.17 4.78
N ARG A 57 -5.77 1.42 4.82
CA ARG A 57 -5.81 0.10 5.48
C ARG A 57 -4.83 -0.89 4.86
N ALA A 58 -4.67 -0.88 3.54
CA ALA A 58 -3.73 -1.74 2.85
C ALA A 58 -2.28 -1.40 3.18
N VAL A 59 -1.93 -0.11 3.16
CA VAL A 59 -0.59 0.40 3.50
C VAL A 59 -0.26 0.08 4.96
N LEU A 60 -1.19 0.32 5.90
CA LEU A 60 -1.00 -0.01 7.31
C LEU A 60 -0.76 -1.50 7.51
N TYR A 61 -1.58 -2.34 6.88
CA TYR A 61 -1.40 -3.80 6.94
C TYR A 61 -0.03 -4.23 6.39
N GLY A 62 0.36 -3.71 5.21
CA GLY A 62 1.65 -4.01 4.60
C GLY A 62 2.83 -3.55 5.46
N TYR A 63 2.73 -2.37 6.06
CA TYR A 63 3.75 -1.82 6.93
C TYR A 63 3.90 -2.62 8.23
N GLU A 64 2.80 -3.00 8.87
CA GLU A 64 2.80 -3.73 10.14
C GLU A 64 3.27 -5.19 10.01
N ASN A 65 2.96 -5.84 8.88
CA ASN A 65 3.14 -7.29 8.73
C ASN A 65 4.28 -7.68 7.78
N HIS A 66 4.68 -6.80 6.85
CA HIS A 66 5.52 -7.19 5.70
C HIS A 66 6.76 -6.31 5.48
N ARG A 67 7.02 -5.30 6.34
CA ARG A 67 8.23 -4.50 6.25
C ARG A 67 9.52 -5.31 6.46
N ASP A 68 10.59 -4.89 5.81
CA ASP A 68 11.92 -5.47 6.01
C ASP A 68 12.61 -4.96 7.29
N SER A 69 13.83 -5.42 7.53
CA SER A 69 14.65 -5.00 8.67
C SER A 69 15.04 -3.51 8.67
N TYR A 70 14.93 -2.83 7.52
CA TYR A 70 15.18 -1.40 7.37
C TYR A 70 13.90 -0.57 7.53
N GLY A 71 12.75 -1.22 7.75
CA GLY A 71 11.46 -0.57 7.89
C GLY A 71 10.77 -0.26 6.56
N PHE A 72 11.27 -0.79 5.44
CA PHE A 72 10.67 -0.57 4.13
C PHE A 72 9.61 -1.61 3.81
N MET A 73 8.46 -1.12 3.35
CA MET A 73 7.35 -1.96 2.90
C MET A 73 7.62 -2.52 1.51
N PRO A 74 7.22 -3.79 1.21
CA PRO A 74 7.36 -4.38 -0.10
C PRO A 74 6.53 -3.65 -1.16
N GLU A 75 6.81 -3.94 -2.43
CA GLU A 75 5.95 -3.54 -3.53
C GLU A 75 4.54 -4.15 -3.38
N ASP A 76 4.44 -5.41 -2.98
CA ASP A 76 3.17 -6.09 -2.71
C ASP A 76 2.77 -5.95 -1.24
N TRP A 77 1.78 -5.09 -0.97
CA TRP A 77 1.27 -4.87 0.39
C TRP A 77 0.37 -6.01 0.88
N SER A 78 -0.09 -6.88 -0.03
CA SER A 78 -0.94 -8.00 0.36
C SER A 78 -0.14 -9.06 1.13
N GLY A 79 1.17 -9.15 0.90
CA GLY A 79 2.06 -10.17 1.48
C GLY A 79 2.06 -11.50 0.72
N ARG A 80 1.47 -11.55 -0.48
CA ARG A 80 1.51 -12.74 -1.36
C ARG A 80 2.92 -12.95 -1.93
N VAL A 81 3.60 -11.86 -2.23
CA VAL A 81 5.02 -11.85 -2.60
C VAL A 81 5.84 -11.54 -1.35
N PRO A 82 6.73 -12.45 -0.90
CA PRO A 82 7.63 -12.17 0.21
C PRO A 82 8.42 -10.89 -0.08
N ASN A 83 8.62 -10.06 0.95
CA ASN A 83 9.59 -8.98 0.88
C ASN A 83 10.99 -9.62 0.87
N GLU A 84 11.44 -10.05 -0.30
CA GLU A 84 12.75 -10.65 -0.49
C GLU A 84 13.80 -9.59 -0.18
N GLY A 85 14.21 -9.56 1.09
CA GLY A 85 15.32 -8.76 1.56
C GLY A 85 16.48 -8.89 0.58
N ALA A 86 16.69 -7.84 -0.19
CA ALA A 86 17.78 -7.68 -1.12
C ALA A 86 18.01 -8.75 -2.23
N GLY A 87 17.08 -9.68 -2.49
CA GLY A 87 17.39 -10.94 -3.18
C GLY A 87 17.28 -11.03 -4.71
N GLY A 88 16.41 -10.26 -5.37
CA GLY A 88 16.10 -10.51 -6.81
C GLY A 88 16.01 -9.29 -7.73
N PHE A 89 15.79 -8.08 -7.19
CA PHE A 89 15.63 -6.86 -7.99
C PHE A 89 16.92 -6.03 -8.06
N SER A 90 17.18 -5.32 -9.16
CA SER A 90 18.27 -4.34 -9.21
C SER A 90 18.06 -3.24 -8.16
N ALA A 91 19.14 -2.66 -7.62
CA ALA A 91 19.07 -1.65 -6.56
C ALA A 91 18.14 -0.46 -6.91
N ILE A 92 18.09 -0.08 -8.18
CA ILE A 92 17.22 1.00 -8.69
C ILE A 92 15.73 0.68 -8.51
N HIS A 93 15.30 -0.55 -8.85
CA HIS A 93 13.90 -0.95 -8.69
C HIS A 93 13.48 -0.92 -7.22
N ARG A 94 14.37 -1.34 -6.31
CA ARG A 94 14.11 -1.26 -4.87
C ARG A 94 13.93 0.18 -4.40
N THR A 95 14.82 1.08 -4.80
CA THR A 95 14.69 2.50 -4.46
C THR A 95 13.39 3.08 -5.00
N LEU A 96 13.00 2.77 -6.23
CA LEU A 96 11.74 3.25 -6.81
C LEU A 96 10.51 2.74 -6.05
N PHE A 97 10.54 1.49 -5.57
CA PHE A 97 9.44 0.92 -4.80
C PHE A 97 9.31 1.56 -3.41
N VAL A 98 10.45 1.75 -2.75
CA VAL A 98 10.50 2.44 -1.46
C VAL A 98 9.98 3.86 -1.59
N VAL A 99 10.48 4.62 -2.57
CA VAL A 99 10.06 6.02 -2.80
C VAL A 99 8.57 6.09 -3.13
N GLY A 100 8.06 5.24 -4.02
CA GLY A 100 6.63 5.24 -4.35
C GLY A 100 5.73 4.94 -3.14
N ASN A 101 6.13 4.01 -2.27
CA ASN A 101 5.39 3.72 -1.03
C ASN A 101 5.42 4.92 -0.06
N ILE A 102 6.55 5.61 0.06
CA ILE A 102 6.69 6.82 0.91
C ILE A 102 5.80 7.95 0.38
N GLU A 103 5.78 8.19 -0.94
CA GLU A 103 4.92 9.20 -1.56
C GLU A 103 3.42 8.91 -1.30
N ILE A 104 3.01 7.63 -1.38
CA ILE A 104 1.64 7.24 -1.06
C ILE A 104 1.31 7.52 0.41
N MET A 105 2.23 7.23 1.34
CA MET A 105 2.04 7.56 2.75
C MET A 105 1.90 9.07 2.98
N ALA A 106 2.69 9.89 2.29
CA ALA A 106 2.61 11.34 2.36
C ALA A 106 1.26 11.88 1.84
N ILE A 107 0.73 11.31 0.74
CA ILE A 107 -0.58 11.70 0.22
C ILE A 107 -1.69 11.30 1.21
N LEU A 108 -1.60 10.12 1.83
CA LEU A 108 -2.56 9.69 2.84
C LEU A 108 -2.54 10.57 4.08
N ASP A 109 -1.36 11.04 4.52
CA ASP A 109 -1.24 12.00 5.63
C ASP A 109 -1.90 13.35 5.28
N GLN A 110 -1.71 13.85 4.06
CA GLN A 110 -2.40 15.05 3.58
C GLN A 110 -3.92 14.85 3.52
N TYR A 111 -4.37 13.67 3.09
CA TYR A 111 -5.79 13.32 3.10
C TYR A 111 -6.37 13.32 4.53
N GLU A 112 -5.65 12.76 5.50
CA GLU A 112 -6.04 12.77 6.92
C GLU A 112 -6.13 14.21 7.47
N ALA A 113 -5.15 15.04 7.18
CA ALA A 113 -5.18 16.46 7.55
C ALA A 113 -6.38 17.18 6.90
N TYR A 114 -6.69 16.87 5.64
CA TYR A 114 -7.85 17.43 4.93
C TYR A 114 -9.18 17.07 5.59
N ILE A 115 -9.41 15.79 5.90
CA ILE A 115 -10.67 15.35 6.55
C ILE A 115 -10.80 15.87 7.99
N ARG A 116 -9.69 16.15 8.68
CA ARG A 116 -9.69 16.80 10.01
C ARG A 116 -9.90 18.32 9.94
N GLY A 117 -9.92 18.92 8.74
CA GLY A 117 -10.00 20.37 8.57
C GLY A 117 -8.70 21.10 8.95
N GLU A 118 -7.58 20.39 8.96
CA GLU A 118 -6.24 20.90 9.30
C GLU A 118 -5.48 21.39 8.05
N SER A 119 -5.89 20.98 6.85
CA SER A 119 -5.32 21.48 5.61
C SER A 119 -5.82 22.90 5.32
N LYS A 120 -4.90 23.87 5.27
CA LYS A 120 -5.16 25.26 4.88
C LYS A 120 -5.19 25.43 3.37
#